data_AF-A0A086N8D4-F1
#
_entry.id   AF-A0A086N8D4-F1
#
_cell.length_a   1.000
_cell.length_b   1.000
_cell.length_c   1.000
_cell.angle_alpha   90.00
_cell.angle_beta   90.00
_cell.angle_gamma   90.00
#
_symmetry.space_group_name_H-M   'P 1'
#
loop_
_entity.id
_entity.type
_entity.pdbx_description
1 polymer ?
#
loop_
_entity_poly.entity_id
_entity_poly.type
_entity_poly.pdbx_seq_one_letter_code
_entity_poly.pdbx_strand_id
1 'polypeptide(L)'
;MKRTTTAAVLVAALAALSACSSDDSTDAAPATEAASPSVDHSAVGEKAGIPPAPTGAARDNVLAVLFDVNPALVADEEDAIDNARNQCAAINGEAERLEWSAQQRFSSDAHQVTEDEAKHINIGLAEFCKTA
;
A
#
# COMPACT_ATOMS: atom_id res chain seq x y z
N MET A 1 2.16 20.82 -51.44
CA MET A 1 3.01 19.94 -52.30
C MET A 1 4.42 19.96 -51.75
N LYS A 2 5.19 18.85 -51.89
CA LYS A 2 6.57 18.62 -51.38
C LYS A 2 6.58 18.49 -49.83
N ARG A 3 7.03 17.39 -49.17
CA ARG A 3 8.23 16.50 -49.27
C ARG A 3 9.50 17.23 -48.81
N THR A 4 10.42 16.70 -47.99
CA THR A 4 10.83 15.31 -47.60
C THR A 4 11.03 15.17 -46.06
N THR A 5 11.00 13.99 -45.40
CA THR A 5 12.02 12.89 -45.30
C THR A 5 13.43 13.41 -44.93
N THR A 6 14.24 12.80 -44.04
CA THR A 6 14.30 11.44 -43.40
C THR A 6 14.92 11.62 -41.97
N ALA A 7 15.20 10.67 -41.04
CA ALA A 7 15.34 9.20 -41.01
C ALA A 7 15.04 8.63 -39.57
N ALA A 8 15.55 7.44 -39.22
CA ALA A 8 15.42 6.79 -37.90
C ALA A 8 16.70 6.03 -37.49
N VAL A 9 16.82 5.64 -36.20
CA VAL A 9 17.83 4.69 -35.69
C VAL A 9 17.13 3.62 -34.84
N LEU A 10 17.38 2.35 -35.14
CA LEU A 10 16.89 1.18 -34.41
C LEU A 10 17.97 0.68 -33.45
N VAL A 11 17.61 0.18 -32.26
CA VAL A 11 18.55 -0.40 -31.29
C VAL A 11 17.98 -1.68 -30.67
N ALA A 12 18.81 -2.73 -30.67
CA ALA A 12 18.70 -4.01 -29.95
C ALA A 12 17.50 -4.92 -30.26
N ALA A 13 17.78 -6.23 -30.34
CA ALA A 13 16.79 -7.28 -30.47
C ALA A 13 17.12 -8.46 -29.53
N LEU A 14 16.07 -9.08 -28.99
CA LEU A 14 15.95 -10.48 -28.59
C LEU A 14 17.11 -11.14 -27.80
N ALA A 15 16.84 -11.39 -26.52
CA ALA A 15 17.34 -12.58 -25.81
C ALA A 15 16.15 -13.52 -25.54
N ALA A 16 16.38 -14.84 -25.50
CA ALA A 16 15.31 -15.83 -25.62
C ALA A 16 14.55 -16.12 -24.31
N LEU A 17 13.23 -16.30 -24.41
CA LEU A 17 12.48 -17.12 -23.45
C LEU A 17 12.75 -18.59 -23.77
N SER A 18 13.58 -19.26 -22.96
CA SER A 18 13.74 -20.71 -23.02
C SER A 18 12.52 -21.39 -22.40
N ALA A 19 11.62 -21.92 -23.24
CA ALA A 19 10.53 -22.75 -22.76
C ALA A 19 11.08 -24.04 -22.12
N CYS A 20 10.75 -24.29 -20.86
CA CYS A 20 10.96 -25.59 -20.22
C CYS A 20 9.59 -26.20 -19.94
N SER A 21 9.15 -27.05 -20.86
CA SER A 21 7.92 -27.84 -20.73
C SER A 21 8.33 -29.28 -20.43
N SER A 22 8.23 -29.67 -19.16
CA SER A 22 8.31 -31.07 -18.74
C SER A 22 7.09 -31.38 -17.89
N ASP A 23 6.13 -32.07 -18.50
CA ASP A 23 5.11 -32.84 -17.80
C ASP A 23 5.78 -34.11 -17.26
N ASP A 24 5.57 -34.41 -15.97
CA ASP A 24 5.98 -35.68 -15.37
C ASP A 24 4.90 -36.12 -14.36
N SER A 25 4.69 -37.42 -14.24
CA SER A 25 3.42 -38.00 -13.80
C SER A 25 3.56 -38.90 -12.57
N THR A 26 2.74 -38.62 -11.55
CA THR A 26 2.37 -39.54 -10.45
C THR A 26 3.49 -39.99 -9.50
N ASP A 27 3.48 -39.47 -8.27
CA ASP A 27 3.04 -40.26 -7.11
C ASP A 27 2.60 -39.34 -5.95
N ALA A 28 1.83 -39.87 -5.00
CA ALA A 28 1.29 -39.12 -3.86
C ALA A 28 1.99 -39.48 -2.54
N ALA A 29 2.76 -38.52 -2.00
CA ALA A 29 3.24 -38.54 -0.63
C ALA A 29 2.72 -37.29 0.12
N PRO A 30 2.30 -37.40 1.39
CA PRO A 30 1.88 -36.24 2.16
C PRO A 30 3.11 -35.36 2.45
N ALA A 31 3.17 -34.21 1.78
CA ALA A 31 4.16 -33.19 2.09
C ALA A 31 3.87 -32.62 3.49
N THR A 32 4.68 -33.00 4.48
CA THR A 32 4.75 -32.27 5.75
C THR A 32 5.01 -30.80 5.42
N GLU A 33 4.10 -29.91 5.82
CA GLU A 33 4.31 -28.47 5.66
C GLU A 33 5.55 -28.06 6.47
N ALA A 34 6.66 -27.86 5.76
CA ALA A 34 7.83 -27.21 6.32
C ALA A 34 7.42 -25.75 6.59
N ALA A 35 7.07 -25.46 7.84
CA ALA A 35 6.69 -24.13 8.26
C ALA A 35 7.83 -23.15 7.96
N SER A 36 7.69 -22.40 6.87
CA SER A 36 8.55 -21.26 6.53
C SER A 36 8.62 -20.36 7.77
N PRO A 37 9.82 -19.92 8.20
CA PRO A 37 9.93 -19.06 9.37
C PRO A 37 9.18 -17.76 9.09
N SER A 38 8.03 -17.59 9.75
CA SER A 38 7.25 -16.37 9.72
C SER A 38 8.08 -15.25 10.34
N VAL A 39 8.68 -14.41 9.50
CA VAL A 39 9.41 -13.22 9.95
C VAL A 39 8.40 -12.32 10.63
N ASP A 40 8.62 -12.03 11.91
CA ASP A 40 7.76 -11.13 12.67
C ASP A 40 8.04 -9.68 12.21
N HIS A 41 7.23 -9.22 11.27
CA HIS A 41 7.31 -7.87 10.71
C HIS A 41 6.81 -6.79 11.68
N SER A 42 6.11 -7.17 12.76
CA SER A 42 5.54 -6.23 13.76
C SER A 42 6.66 -5.42 14.43
N ALA A 43 7.72 -6.11 14.86
CA ALA A 43 8.91 -5.52 15.51
C ALA A 43 9.79 -4.66 14.59
N VAL A 44 9.43 -4.55 13.30
CA VAL A 44 9.99 -3.61 12.32
C VAL A 44 9.05 -2.42 12.13
N GLY A 45 7.73 -2.65 12.15
CA GLY A 45 6.70 -1.61 12.07
C GLY A 45 6.73 -0.63 13.24
N GLU A 46 6.74 -1.13 14.48
CA GLU A 46 6.80 -0.30 15.71
C GLU A 46 7.98 0.70 15.64
N LYS A 47 9.17 0.22 15.23
CA LYS A 47 10.39 1.04 15.08
C LYS A 47 10.33 2.06 13.94
N ALA A 48 9.37 1.93 13.03
CA ALA A 48 9.07 2.89 11.98
C ALA A 48 7.88 3.80 12.32
N GLY A 49 7.34 3.73 13.55
CA GLY A 49 6.14 4.46 13.95
C GLY A 49 4.85 3.93 13.32
N ILE A 50 4.85 2.68 12.83
CA ILE A 50 3.69 2.01 12.23
C ILE A 50 3.06 1.10 13.29
N PRO A 51 1.81 1.35 13.72
CA PRO A 51 1.15 0.53 14.72
C PRO A 51 0.83 -0.88 14.18
N PRO A 52 0.59 -1.86 15.08
CA PRO A 52 0.03 -3.17 14.68
C PRO A 52 -1.31 -3.00 13.96
N ALA A 53 -1.74 -4.05 13.24
CA ALA A 53 -3.03 -4.02 12.56
C ALA A 53 -4.18 -3.89 13.59
N PRO A 54 -5.04 -2.85 13.51
CA PRO A 54 -6.14 -2.67 14.44
C PRO A 54 -7.22 -3.73 14.22
N THR A 55 -7.90 -4.12 15.30
CA THR A 55 -8.96 -5.15 15.28
C THR A 55 -10.15 -4.74 16.14
N GLY A 56 -11.34 -5.25 15.79
CA GLY A 56 -12.60 -4.89 16.45
C GLY A 56 -12.81 -3.38 16.52
N ALA A 57 -13.25 -2.87 17.67
CA ALA A 57 -13.55 -1.45 17.89
C ALA A 57 -12.42 -0.48 17.53
N ALA A 58 -11.15 -0.90 17.56
CA ALA A 58 -10.03 -0.07 17.09
C ALA A 58 -10.01 0.08 15.57
N ARG A 59 -10.33 -0.99 14.83
CA ARG A 59 -10.50 -0.98 13.36
C ARG A 59 -11.73 -0.16 12.99
N ASP A 60 -12.86 -0.45 13.64
CA ASP A 60 -14.14 0.21 13.41
C ASP A 60 -14.01 1.74 13.57
N ASN A 61 -13.23 2.19 14.57
CA ASN A 61 -12.95 3.62 14.80
C ASN A 61 -12.06 4.25 13.71
N VAL A 62 -11.03 3.54 13.20
CA VAL A 62 -10.21 4.05 12.08
C VAL A 62 -11.05 4.18 10.81
N LEU A 63 -11.88 3.19 10.50
CA LEU A 63 -12.78 3.22 9.36
C LEU A 63 -13.84 4.32 9.49
N ALA A 64 -14.44 4.50 10.67
CA ALA A 64 -15.37 5.60 10.93
C ALA A 64 -14.72 6.99 10.73
N VAL A 65 -13.50 7.18 11.26
CA VAL A 65 -12.72 8.42 11.06
C VAL A 65 -12.48 8.72 9.58
N LEU A 66 -12.14 7.72 8.77
CA LEU A 66 -11.92 7.91 7.34
C LEU A 66 -13.23 8.16 6.58
N PHE A 67 -14.30 7.43 6.92
CA PHE A 67 -15.64 7.62 6.33
C PHE A 67 -16.22 9.01 6.61
N ASP A 68 -16.05 9.52 7.83
CA ASP A 68 -16.50 10.86 8.25
C ASP A 68 -15.76 11.99 7.51
N VAL A 69 -14.53 11.75 7.04
CA VAL A 69 -13.84 12.66 6.11
C VAL A 69 -14.43 12.52 4.72
N ASN A 70 -14.46 11.30 4.16
CA ASN A 70 -15.08 11.02 2.87
C ASN A 70 -15.35 9.50 2.71
N PRO A 71 -16.59 9.06 2.43
CA PRO A 71 -16.93 7.64 2.26
C PRO A 71 -16.10 6.86 1.23
N ALA A 72 -15.51 7.53 0.22
CA ALA A 72 -14.64 6.89 -0.75
C ALA A 72 -13.33 6.34 -0.13
N LEU A 73 -12.91 6.84 1.03
CA LEU A 73 -11.68 6.46 1.72
C LEU A 73 -11.74 5.07 2.37
N VAL A 74 -12.92 4.45 2.43
CA VAL A 74 -13.15 3.09 2.93
C VAL A 74 -13.85 2.21 1.89
N ALA A 75 -13.71 2.54 0.60
CA ALA A 75 -14.24 1.74 -0.49
C ALA A 75 -13.58 0.33 -0.58
N ASP A 76 -12.34 0.22 -0.11
CA ASP A 76 -11.73 -1.03 0.37
C ASP A 76 -11.27 -0.78 1.82
N GLU A 77 -11.70 -1.63 2.76
CA GLU A 77 -11.37 -1.45 4.17
C GLU A 77 -9.94 -1.87 4.53
N GLU A 78 -9.36 -2.87 3.84
CA GLU A 78 -8.02 -3.34 4.17
C GLU A 78 -6.98 -2.33 3.71
N ASP A 79 -7.12 -1.83 2.47
CA ASP A 79 -6.29 -0.73 1.95
C ASP A 79 -6.47 0.55 2.78
N ALA A 80 -7.67 0.84 3.29
CA ALA A 80 -7.90 1.98 4.19
C ALA A 80 -7.14 1.84 5.52
N ILE A 81 -7.15 0.64 6.12
CA ILE A 81 -6.42 0.35 7.36
C ILE A 81 -4.91 0.40 7.13
N ASP A 82 -4.38 -0.21 6.07
CA ASP A 82 -2.94 -0.17 5.82
C ASP A 82 -2.46 1.21 5.38
N ASN A 83 -3.26 2.01 4.67
CA ASN A 83 -2.93 3.43 4.44
C ASN A 83 -2.92 4.25 5.73
N ALA A 84 -3.84 4.01 6.66
CA ALA A 84 -3.84 4.66 7.98
C ALA A 84 -2.59 4.30 8.79
N ARG A 85 -2.24 3.01 8.85
CA ARG A 85 -1.01 2.52 9.51
C ARG A 85 0.24 3.10 8.88
N ASN A 86 0.33 3.13 7.56
CA ASN A 86 1.46 3.71 6.84
C ASN A 86 1.53 5.24 6.95
N GLN A 87 0.41 5.94 7.21
CA GLN A 87 0.41 7.38 7.49
C GLN A 87 0.94 7.67 8.91
N CYS A 88 0.74 6.77 9.87
CA CYS A 88 1.32 6.92 11.21
C CYS A 88 2.86 7.02 11.21
N ALA A 89 3.56 6.36 10.28
CA ALA A 89 5.00 6.56 10.10
C ALA A 89 5.39 8.02 9.78
N ALA A 90 4.55 8.74 9.03
CA ALA A 90 4.78 10.15 8.71
C ALA A 90 4.46 11.05 9.91
N ILE A 91 3.37 10.77 10.62
CA ILE A 91 2.93 11.52 11.82
C ILE A 91 3.93 11.35 12.96
N ASN A 92 4.25 10.11 13.33
CA ASN A 92 5.17 9.77 14.41
C ASN A 92 6.64 10.07 14.06
N GLY A 93 6.97 10.14 12.77
CA GLY A 93 8.26 10.59 12.26
C GLY A 93 8.39 12.11 12.05
N GLU A 94 7.41 12.90 12.52
CA GLU A 94 7.37 14.37 12.43
C GLU A 94 7.62 14.94 11.01
N ALA A 95 7.13 14.24 9.97
CA ALA A 95 7.47 14.57 8.58
C ALA A 95 6.88 15.92 8.13
N GLU A 96 7.72 16.78 7.54
CA GLU A 96 7.39 18.18 7.15
C GLU A 96 6.16 18.37 6.24
N ARG A 97 5.63 17.30 5.64
CA ARG A 97 4.51 17.33 4.68
C ARG A 97 3.52 16.21 4.93
N LEU A 98 2.85 16.26 6.09
CA LEU A 98 1.83 15.28 6.50
C LEU A 98 0.63 15.25 5.55
N GLU A 99 0.14 16.41 5.09
CA GLU A 99 -1.01 16.53 4.19
C GLU A 99 -0.69 15.91 2.83
N TRP A 100 0.47 16.22 2.26
CA TRP A 100 0.93 15.57 1.01
C TRP A 100 1.12 14.05 1.21
N SER A 101 1.66 13.63 2.36
CA SER A 101 1.80 12.22 2.71
C SER A 101 0.45 11.48 2.75
N ALA A 102 -0.61 12.12 3.24
CA ALA A 102 -1.96 11.58 3.21
C ALA A 102 -2.56 11.60 1.79
N GLN A 103 -2.42 12.70 1.03
CA GLN A 103 -2.87 12.79 -0.36
C GLN A 103 -2.31 11.66 -1.23
N GLN A 104 -1.02 11.33 -1.08
CA GLN A 104 -0.35 10.27 -1.84
C GLN A 104 -0.78 8.84 -1.45
N ARG A 105 -1.37 8.64 -0.27
CA ARG A 105 -1.83 7.33 0.23
C ARG A 105 -3.32 7.09 -0.03
N PHE A 106 -4.13 8.13 0.22
CA PHE A 106 -5.58 8.02 0.27
C PHE A 106 -6.30 8.49 -1.02
N SER A 107 -5.57 9.05 -2.00
CA SER A 107 -6.16 9.34 -3.32
C SER A 107 -6.24 8.11 -4.20
N SER A 108 -7.29 8.01 -5.00
CA SER A 108 -7.57 6.93 -5.95
C SER A 108 -8.28 7.47 -7.19
N ASP A 109 -8.40 6.65 -8.24
CA ASP A 109 -9.21 6.96 -9.44
C ASP A 109 -10.68 7.31 -9.11
N ALA A 110 -11.20 6.90 -7.95
CA ALA A 110 -12.55 7.20 -7.49
C ALA A 110 -12.66 8.51 -6.69
N HIS A 111 -11.60 8.91 -5.96
CA HIS A 111 -11.56 10.16 -5.20
C HIS A 111 -10.13 10.69 -5.03
N GLN A 112 -9.91 11.95 -5.39
CA GLN A 112 -8.64 12.65 -5.19
C GLN A 112 -8.72 13.48 -3.91
N VAL A 113 -7.91 13.12 -2.91
CA VAL A 113 -7.93 13.74 -1.58
C VAL A 113 -7.45 15.18 -1.65
N THR A 114 -8.25 16.09 -1.10
CA THR A 114 -7.93 17.53 -0.98
C THR A 114 -7.00 17.81 0.20
N GLU A 115 -6.44 19.01 0.28
CA GLU A 115 -5.57 19.43 1.40
C GLU A 115 -6.33 19.49 2.74
N ASP A 116 -7.61 19.91 2.73
CA ASP A 116 -8.46 19.92 3.93
C ASP A 116 -8.85 18.50 4.37
N GLU A 117 -9.21 17.60 3.44
CA GLU A 117 -9.45 16.19 3.78
C GLU A 117 -8.17 15.52 4.32
N ALA A 118 -7.03 15.72 3.68
CA ALA A 118 -5.73 15.20 4.13
C ALA A 118 -5.38 15.65 5.55
N LYS A 119 -5.67 16.91 5.87
CA LYS A 119 -5.51 17.47 7.22
C LYS A 119 -6.48 16.85 8.22
N HIS A 120 -7.74 16.61 7.85
CA HIS A 120 -8.69 15.91 8.71
C HIS A 120 -8.31 14.44 8.95
N ILE A 121 -7.77 13.75 7.94
CA ILE A 121 -7.17 12.40 8.09
C ILE A 121 -6.04 12.43 9.12
N ASN A 122 -5.10 13.38 9.01
CA ASN A 122 -4.00 13.52 9.97
C ASN A 122 -4.47 13.78 11.41
N ILE A 123 -5.51 14.60 11.58
CA ILE A 123 -6.11 14.90 12.89
C ILE A 123 -6.84 13.67 13.45
N GLY A 124 -7.66 12.98 12.63
CA GLY A 124 -8.46 11.85 13.08
C GLY A 124 -7.63 10.60 13.41
N LEU A 125 -6.55 10.35 12.66
CA LEU A 125 -5.64 9.23 12.92
C LEU A 125 -4.69 9.48 14.12
N ALA A 126 -4.60 10.70 14.64
CA ALA A 126 -3.60 11.08 15.64
C ALA A 126 -3.67 10.26 16.94
N GLU A 127 -4.85 9.81 17.39
CA GLU A 127 -4.97 8.93 18.56
C GLU A 127 -4.60 7.47 18.24
N PHE A 128 -4.93 6.99 17.02
CA PHE A 128 -4.55 5.65 16.58
C PHE A 128 -3.03 5.51 16.42
N CYS A 129 -2.36 6.53 15.88
CA CYS A 129 -0.91 6.50 15.67
C CYS A 129 -0.08 6.42 16.96
N LYS A 130 -0.64 6.78 18.12
CA LYS A 130 0.01 6.62 19.45
C LYS A 130 0.06 5.16 19.94
N THR A 131 -0.42 4.20 19.14
CA THR A 131 -0.35 2.76 19.44
C THR A 131 0.83 2.04 18.75
N ALA A 132 1.78 2.81 18.22
CA ALA A 132 3.02 2.34 17.57
C ALA A 132 4.23 2.35 18.53
#